data_AF-A0A0M9VHZ8-F1
#
_entry.id   AF-A0A0M9VHZ8-F1
#
_cell.length_a   1.000
_cell.length_b   1.000
_cell.length_c   1.000
_cell.angle_alpha   90.00
_cell.angle_beta   90.00
_cell.angle_gamma   90.00
#
_symmetry.space_group_name_H-M   'P 1'
#
loop_
_entity.id
_entity.type
_entity.pdbx_description
1 polymer ?
#
loop_
_entity_poly.entity_id
_entity_poly.type
_entity_poly.pdbx_seq_one_letter_code
_entity_poly.pdbx_strand_id
1 'polypeptide(L)'
;MRFAIVDTELVEARSGLLATCPGCEQPVVAKCGSKKVHHWAHKGSRICDDWWEPETEWHRAWKNNFPTEWQEIFLPDIKTGEKHIADTRTPDGLVIEFQHSHIDPKERMIRENFYKTMVWVVDGTRLKRDFPRFLKAKDGFRQVLKPGNFHVEFVEDCFPAAWLESTVPVIFDFLGHGLISDDLSIRQPLYCLFPIRVGWYAVVAEIPRKAFIKSVTSGEWLPRVKSYMEELKQINRERDAEMKKQQRRGSGRIFFRPVRYVRYVRRRRF
;
A
#
# COMPACT_ATOMS: atom_id res chain seq x y z
N MET A 1 8.49 -13.77 12.32
CA MET A 1 7.40 -14.68 11.90
C MET A 1 6.51 -14.94 13.10
N ARG A 2 5.21 -14.97 12.90
CA ARG A 2 4.18 -15.34 13.87
C ARG A 2 4.05 -16.85 14.01
N PHE A 3 4.14 -17.57 12.89
CA PHE A 3 3.87 -19.00 12.83
C PHE A 3 5.13 -19.84 12.57
N ALA A 4 5.13 -21.07 13.10
CA ALA A 4 6.13 -22.09 12.83
C ALA A 4 5.52 -23.49 13.02
N ILE A 5 6.21 -24.52 12.52
CA ILE A 5 5.70 -25.90 12.56
C ILE A 5 6.16 -26.60 13.85
N VAL A 6 5.20 -27.08 14.64
CA VAL A 6 5.41 -27.96 15.81
C VAL A 6 4.62 -29.23 15.55
N ASP A 7 5.28 -30.39 15.53
CA ASP A 7 4.63 -31.69 15.31
C ASP A 7 3.64 -31.72 14.13
N THR A 8 4.04 -31.11 13.00
CA THR A 8 3.27 -30.94 11.75
C THR A 8 2.16 -29.88 11.77
N GLU A 9 1.87 -29.27 12.90
CA GLU A 9 0.88 -28.19 13.02
C GLU A 9 1.52 -26.81 12.93
N LEU A 10 0.80 -25.85 12.34
CA LEU A 10 1.20 -24.46 12.28
C LEU A 10 0.78 -23.74 13.58
N VAL A 11 1.75 -23.33 14.39
CA VAL A 11 1.52 -22.82 15.75
C VAL A 11 2.14 -21.45 15.96
N GLU A 12 1.45 -20.60 16.73
CA GLU A 12 1.98 -19.31 17.18
C GLU A 12 3.10 -19.47 18.22
N ALA A 13 3.97 -18.47 18.31
CA ALA A 13 5.05 -18.46 19.30
C ALA A 13 4.49 -18.51 20.75
N ARG A 14 4.80 -19.59 21.45
CA ARG A 14 4.54 -19.76 22.89
C ARG A 14 5.84 -20.05 23.63
N SER A 15 5.96 -19.54 24.85
CA SER A 15 7.20 -19.63 25.63
C SER A 15 7.67 -21.07 25.79
N GLY A 16 8.97 -21.30 25.64
CA GLY A 16 9.60 -22.61 25.82
C GLY A 16 9.50 -23.58 24.63
N LEU A 17 8.75 -23.24 23.57
CA LEU A 17 8.63 -24.11 22.41
C LEU A 17 9.82 -23.98 21.45
N LEU A 18 10.15 -25.11 20.82
CA LEU A 18 10.99 -25.21 19.63
C LEU A 18 10.11 -25.58 18.46
N ALA A 19 10.37 -25.00 17.29
CA ALA A 19 9.61 -25.26 16.09
C ALA A 19 10.53 -25.24 14.87
N THR A 20 9.97 -25.60 13.72
CA THR A 20 10.64 -25.56 12.43
C THR A 20 10.09 -24.43 11.58
N CYS A 21 10.96 -23.65 10.95
CA CYS A 21 10.56 -22.60 10.01
C CYS A 21 9.82 -23.23 8.80
N PRO A 22 8.60 -22.78 8.45
CA PRO A 22 7.87 -23.32 7.31
C PRO A 22 8.56 -23.06 5.96
N GLY A 23 9.44 -22.04 5.88
CA GLY A 23 10.10 -21.66 4.63
C GLY A 23 11.42 -22.37 4.36
N CYS A 24 12.32 -22.39 5.34
CA CYS A 24 13.68 -22.92 5.18
C CYS A 24 13.94 -24.20 5.96
N GLU A 25 12.93 -24.70 6.67
CA GLU A 25 12.98 -25.95 7.46
C GLU A 25 14.04 -25.94 8.57
N GLN A 26 14.57 -24.75 8.91
CA GLN A 26 15.55 -24.60 9.98
C GLN A 26 14.88 -24.39 11.35
N PRO A 27 15.55 -24.78 12.45
CA PRO A 27 15.01 -24.58 13.80
C PRO A 27 14.81 -23.11 14.17
N VAL A 28 13.66 -22.81 14.76
CA VAL A 28 13.30 -21.50 15.33
C VAL A 28 12.97 -21.62 16.81
N VAL A 29 13.14 -20.52 17.54
CA VAL A 29 12.87 -20.39 18.97
C VAL A 29 11.79 -19.35 19.21
N ALA A 30 10.87 -19.63 20.13
CA ALA A 30 9.86 -18.68 20.54
C ALA A 30 10.50 -17.53 21.34
N LYS A 31 10.19 -16.28 20.98
CA LYS A 31 10.55 -15.07 21.71
C LYS A 31 9.27 -14.46 22.28
N CYS A 32 9.03 -14.71 23.57
CA CYS A 32 7.80 -14.32 24.26
C CYS A 32 8.12 -13.41 25.46
N GLY A 33 8.30 -12.12 25.22
CA GLY A 33 8.59 -11.13 26.27
C GLY A 33 7.63 -9.93 26.18
N SER A 34 7.65 -9.06 27.19
CA SER A 34 6.71 -7.94 27.29
C SER A 34 6.99 -6.75 26.37
N LYS A 35 8.16 -6.70 25.71
CA LYS A 35 8.60 -5.55 24.91
C LYS A 35 8.23 -5.62 23.43
N LYS A 36 8.04 -6.83 22.90
CA LYS A 36 7.78 -7.09 21.49
C LYS A 36 6.68 -8.12 21.37
N VAL A 37 5.90 -8.04 20.29
CA VAL A 37 4.93 -9.07 19.96
C VAL A 37 5.62 -10.44 19.94
N HIS A 38 4.93 -11.45 20.45
CA HIS A 38 5.46 -12.81 20.45
C HIS A 38 5.72 -13.26 19.02
N HIS A 39 6.90 -13.82 18.77
CA HIS A 39 7.34 -14.23 17.44
C HIS A 39 8.32 -15.39 17.50
N TRP A 40 8.42 -16.11 16.39
CA TRP A 40 9.48 -17.07 16.12
C TRP A 40 10.70 -16.38 15.53
N ALA A 41 11.87 -16.74 16.01
CA ALA A 41 13.16 -16.27 15.52
C ALA A 41 14.08 -17.44 15.19
N HIS A 42 14.84 -17.36 14.10
CA HIS A 42 15.88 -18.34 13.80
C HIS A 42 16.95 -18.34 14.90
N LYS A 43 17.57 -19.50 15.15
CA LYS A 43 18.75 -19.57 16.02
C LYS A 43 19.94 -18.89 15.30
N GLY A 44 20.61 -17.97 16.00
CA GLY A 44 21.74 -17.22 15.46
C GLY A 44 21.34 -16.05 14.55
N SER A 45 22.21 -15.66 13.61
CA SER A 45 22.01 -14.54 12.68
C SER A 45 21.39 -14.96 11.33
N ARG A 46 20.81 -16.16 11.26
CA ARG A 46 20.20 -16.65 10.02
C ARG A 46 18.91 -15.88 9.72
N ILE A 47 18.80 -15.43 8.49
CA ILE A 47 17.64 -14.74 7.95
C ILE A 47 17.19 -15.57 6.75
N CYS A 48 15.93 -16.04 6.77
CA CYS A 48 15.37 -16.84 5.68
C CYS A 48 14.61 -16.00 4.65
N ASP A 49 14.41 -14.72 4.94
CA ASP A 49 13.78 -13.72 4.08
C ASP A 49 14.39 -12.36 4.44
N ASP A 50 15.10 -11.75 3.50
CA ASP A 50 15.79 -10.47 3.70
C ASP A 50 14.83 -9.28 3.76
N TRP A 51 13.57 -9.48 3.35
CA TRP A 51 12.46 -8.52 3.49
C TRP A 51 11.83 -8.51 4.88
N TRP A 52 12.34 -9.34 5.79
CA TRP A 52 11.82 -9.46 7.13
C TRP A 52 11.96 -8.15 7.92
N GLU A 53 10.83 -7.67 8.45
CA GLU A 53 10.78 -6.57 9.40
C GLU A 53 10.24 -7.00 10.77
N PRO A 54 10.63 -6.31 11.86
CA PRO A 54 9.99 -6.48 13.16
C PRO A 54 8.52 -6.12 13.10
N GLU A 55 7.68 -7.09 13.45
CA GLU A 55 6.24 -6.93 13.41
C GLU A 55 5.72 -6.04 14.56
N THR A 56 4.84 -5.10 14.23
CA THR A 56 4.20 -4.19 15.20
C THR A 56 2.81 -4.67 15.58
N GLU A 57 2.21 -4.08 16.62
CA GLU A 57 0.80 -4.35 16.99
C GLU A 57 -0.17 -3.97 15.86
N TRP A 58 0.10 -2.86 15.16
CA TRP A 58 -0.68 -2.43 14.00
C TRP A 58 -0.64 -3.48 12.88
N HIS A 59 0.55 -4.01 12.58
CA HIS A 59 0.77 -5.03 11.56
C HIS A 59 0.05 -6.34 11.92
N ARG A 60 0.21 -6.80 13.17
CA ARG A 60 -0.49 -7.98 13.72
C ARG A 60 -2.01 -7.79 13.66
N ALA A 61 -2.52 -6.62 14.05
CA ALA A 61 -3.94 -6.31 14.05
C ALA A 61 -4.53 -6.34 12.63
N TRP A 62 -3.78 -5.88 11.64
CA TRP A 62 -4.18 -5.98 10.23
C TRP A 62 -4.27 -7.43 9.76
N LYS A 63 -3.22 -8.24 9.98
CA LYS A 63 -3.21 -9.68 9.66
C LYS A 63 -4.36 -10.44 10.32
N ASN A 64 -4.71 -10.10 11.56
CA ASN A 64 -5.82 -10.71 12.30
C ASN A 64 -7.21 -10.53 11.65
N ASN A 65 -7.35 -9.68 10.63
CA ASN A 65 -8.60 -9.59 9.87
C ASN A 65 -8.76 -10.71 8.82
N PHE A 66 -7.74 -11.55 8.63
CA PHE A 66 -7.72 -12.59 7.60
C PHE A 66 -7.50 -13.99 8.22
N PRO A 67 -7.98 -15.06 7.57
CA PRO A 67 -7.75 -16.43 8.03
C PRO A 67 -6.27 -16.75 8.22
N THR A 68 -5.94 -17.59 9.21
CA THR A 68 -4.56 -17.96 9.54
C THR A 68 -3.84 -18.62 8.35
N GLU A 69 -4.56 -19.44 7.59
CA GLU A 69 -4.06 -20.13 6.41
C GLU A 69 -3.72 -19.19 5.23
N TRP A 70 -4.06 -17.90 5.33
CA TRP A 70 -3.66 -16.88 4.35
C TRP A 70 -2.44 -16.09 4.80
N GLN A 71 -2.03 -16.19 6.06
CA GLN A 71 -0.98 -15.35 6.65
C GLN A 71 0.40 -15.98 6.51
N GLU A 72 1.42 -15.14 6.33
CA GLU A 72 2.84 -15.53 6.28
C GLU A 72 3.14 -16.65 5.26
N ILE A 73 2.63 -16.49 4.04
CA ILE A 73 2.76 -17.49 2.97
C ILE A 73 4.11 -17.35 2.27
N PHE A 74 4.93 -18.38 2.34
CA PHE A 74 6.20 -18.47 1.61
C PHE A 74 5.94 -18.64 0.11
N LEU A 75 6.48 -17.72 -0.68
CA LEU A 75 6.44 -17.75 -2.13
C LEU A 75 7.87 -17.85 -2.68
N PRO A 76 8.16 -18.84 -3.54
CA PRO A 76 9.46 -18.92 -4.19
C PRO A 76 9.52 -18.01 -5.43
N ASP A 77 10.66 -17.36 -5.63
CA ASP A 77 11.03 -16.75 -6.90
C ASP A 77 11.22 -17.83 -7.96
N ILE A 78 10.55 -17.66 -9.09
CA ILE A 78 10.54 -18.64 -10.18
C ILE A 78 11.93 -18.77 -10.82
N LYS A 79 12.78 -17.73 -10.76
CA LYS A 79 14.09 -17.68 -11.41
C LYS A 79 15.24 -18.01 -10.45
N THR A 80 15.24 -17.44 -9.25
CA THR A 80 16.35 -17.60 -8.29
C THR A 80 16.08 -18.71 -7.27
N GLY A 81 14.81 -19.07 -7.05
CA GLY A 81 14.43 -20.00 -5.98
C GLY A 81 14.46 -19.38 -4.58
N GLU A 82 14.80 -18.09 -4.45
CA GLU A 82 14.71 -17.35 -3.19
C GLU A 82 13.26 -17.31 -2.70
N LYS A 83 13.04 -17.43 -1.38
CA LYS A 83 11.69 -17.46 -0.81
C LYS A 83 11.42 -16.15 -0.08
N HIS A 84 10.30 -15.52 -0.38
CA HIS A 84 9.81 -14.35 0.32
C HIS A 84 8.46 -14.64 0.98
N ILE A 85 8.21 -14.02 2.12
CA ILE A 85 7.01 -14.24 2.92
C ILE A 85 6.00 -13.17 2.57
N ALA A 86 4.86 -13.55 2.01
CA ALA A 86 3.72 -12.66 1.88
C ALA A 86 2.99 -12.53 3.22
N ASP A 87 2.71 -11.31 3.66
CA ASP A 87 1.99 -11.05 4.90
C ASP A 87 0.59 -11.66 4.89
N THR A 88 -0.12 -11.53 3.78
CA THR A 88 -1.39 -12.20 3.51
C THR A 88 -1.51 -12.54 2.04
N ARG A 89 -1.93 -13.77 1.71
CA ARG A 89 -2.23 -14.22 0.35
C ARG A 89 -3.58 -14.91 0.30
N THR A 90 -4.48 -14.40 -0.53
CA THR A 90 -5.82 -14.96 -0.72
C THR A 90 -5.82 -16.16 -1.69
N PRO A 91 -6.89 -16.97 -1.72
CA PRO A 91 -7.02 -18.10 -2.66
C PRO A 91 -7.06 -17.68 -4.12
N ASP A 92 -7.60 -16.50 -4.44
CA ASP A 92 -7.60 -15.91 -5.79
C ASP A 92 -6.26 -15.22 -6.15
N GLY A 93 -5.26 -15.32 -5.27
CA GLY A 93 -3.88 -14.94 -5.56
C GLY A 93 -3.53 -13.48 -5.31
N LEU A 94 -4.39 -12.71 -4.64
CA LEU A 94 -4.04 -11.37 -4.16
C LEU A 94 -3.05 -11.49 -2.99
N VAL A 95 -1.94 -10.77 -3.09
CA VAL A 95 -1.02 -10.53 -1.97
C VAL A 95 -1.35 -9.17 -1.33
N ILE A 96 -1.35 -9.12 0.00
CA ILE A 96 -1.51 -7.89 0.77
C ILE A 96 -0.30 -7.78 1.67
N GLU A 97 0.47 -6.70 1.50
CA GLU A 97 1.63 -6.38 2.33
C GLU A 97 1.30 -5.20 3.22
N PHE A 98 1.62 -5.31 4.52
CA PHE A 98 1.41 -4.24 5.49
C PHE A 98 2.73 -3.56 5.81
N GLN A 99 2.87 -2.30 5.40
CA GLN A 99 4.09 -1.55 5.61
C GLN A 99 3.93 -0.56 6.76
N HIS A 100 4.59 -0.84 7.88
CA HIS A 100 4.80 0.15 8.93
C HIS A 100 6.11 0.90 8.70
N SER A 101 7.25 0.19 8.65
CA SER A 101 8.59 0.79 8.67
C SER A 101 8.92 1.57 7.39
N HIS A 102 10.07 2.25 7.41
CA HIS A 102 10.60 2.84 6.18
C HIS A 102 10.97 1.75 5.18
N ILE A 103 10.46 1.88 3.95
CA ILE A 103 10.83 1.04 2.81
C ILE A 103 11.58 1.87 1.78
N ASP A 104 12.67 1.33 1.24
CA ASP A 104 13.37 1.94 0.11
C ASP A 104 12.51 1.81 -1.15
N PRO A 105 12.34 2.86 -1.98
CA PRO A 105 11.56 2.78 -3.21
C PRO A 105 11.98 1.66 -4.16
N LYS A 106 13.28 1.29 -4.20
CA LYS A 106 13.78 0.17 -5.00
C LYS A 106 13.30 -1.16 -4.44
N GLU A 107 13.37 -1.34 -3.13
CA GLU A 107 12.87 -2.55 -2.48
C GLU A 107 11.38 -2.73 -2.73
N ARG A 108 10.59 -1.66 -2.58
CA ARG A 108 9.17 -1.65 -2.92
C ARG A 108 8.93 -2.09 -4.38
N MET A 109 9.69 -1.57 -5.34
CA MET A 109 9.59 -1.99 -6.75
C MET A 109 9.93 -3.47 -6.96
N ILE A 110 10.95 -3.98 -6.27
CA ILE A 110 11.32 -5.40 -6.34
C ILE A 110 10.18 -6.26 -5.82
N ARG A 111 9.60 -5.91 -4.66
CA ARG A 111 8.44 -6.60 -4.07
C ARG A 111 7.22 -6.56 -5.00
N GLU A 112 6.92 -5.40 -5.56
CA GLU A 112 5.82 -5.22 -6.54
C GLU A 112 6.00 -6.11 -7.78
N ASN A 113 7.22 -6.18 -8.33
CA ASN A 113 7.52 -7.02 -9.48
C ASN A 113 7.51 -8.53 -9.14
N PHE A 114 7.87 -8.87 -7.90
CA PHE A 114 7.86 -10.24 -7.40
C PHE A 114 6.43 -10.76 -7.24
N TYR A 115 5.59 -10.09 -6.44
CA TYR A 115 4.23 -10.55 -6.14
C TYR A 115 3.24 -10.28 -7.28
N LYS A 116 3.43 -9.18 -8.03
CA LYS A 116 2.60 -8.73 -9.17
C LYS A 116 1.17 -8.35 -8.76
N THR A 117 0.35 -9.34 -8.44
CA THR A 117 -1.04 -9.16 -8.04
C THR A 117 -1.08 -8.83 -6.55
N MET A 118 -0.80 -7.57 -6.20
CA MET A 118 -0.75 -7.16 -4.81
C MET A 118 -1.38 -5.79 -4.52
N VAL A 119 -1.57 -5.51 -3.24
CA VAL A 119 -1.95 -4.19 -2.71
C VAL A 119 -1.13 -3.90 -1.45
N TRP A 120 -0.68 -2.65 -1.32
CA TRP A 120 -0.04 -2.18 -0.10
C TRP A 120 -1.08 -1.63 0.87
N VAL A 121 -0.95 -1.95 2.15
CA VAL A 121 -1.61 -1.23 3.24
C VAL A 121 -0.53 -0.59 4.10
N VAL A 122 -0.56 0.74 4.23
CA VAL A 122 0.52 1.54 4.81
C VAL A 122 0.03 2.21 6.08
N ASP A 123 0.84 2.13 7.13
CA ASP A 123 0.57 2.82 8.39
C ASP A 123 0.84 4.34 8.23
N GLY A 124 -0.24 5.09 8.00
CA GLY A 124 -0.22 6.55 7.91
C GLY A 124 0.01 7.25 9.25
N THR A 125 0.12 6.50 10.36
CA THR A 125 0.35 7.02 11.70
C THR A 125 1.81 6.97 12.13
N ARG A 126 2.68 6.27 11.39
CA ARG A 126 4.11 6.13 11.73
C ARG A 126 4.81 7.47 11.88
N LEU A 127 4.70 8.35 10.89
CA LEU A 127 5.35 9.66 10.94
C LEU A 127 4.38 10.71 11.44
N LYS A 128 4.78 11.43 12.50
CA LYS A 128 3.98 12.48 13.16
C LYS A 128 3.43 13.56 12.20
N ARG A 129 4.08 13.78 11.05
CA ARG A 129 3.70 14.80 10.07
C ARG A 129 2.82 14.29 8.93
N ASP A 130 2.70 12.97 8.74
CA ASP A 130 1.98 12.43 7.58
C ASP A 130 0.49 12.73 7.67
N PHE A 131 -0.15 12.45 8.81
CA PHE A 131 -1.57 12.75 8.98
C PHE A 131 -1.90 14.25 8.96
N PRO A 132 -1.21 15.15 9.69
CA PRO A 132 -1.47 16.60 9.57
C PRO A 132 -1.30 17.15 8.15
N ARG A 133 -0.31 16.63 7.40
CA ARG A 133 -0.12 16.98 5.99
C ARG A 133 -1.32 16.51 5.15
N PHE A 134 -1.72 15.24 5.31
CA PHE A 134 -2.88 14.68 4.62
C PHE A 134 -4.16 15.48 4.91
N LEU A 135 -4.44 15.76 6.18
CA LEU A 135 -5.61 16.52 6.62
C LEU A 135 -5.67 17.90 5.96
N LYS A 136 -4.54 18.64 5.94
CA LYS A 136 -4.45 19.95 5.30
C LYS A 136 -4.70 19.88 3.78
N ALA A 137 -4.22 18.84 3.12
CA ALA A 137 -4.35 18.69 1.68
C ALA A 137 -5.72 18.13 1.25
N LYS A 138 -6.47 17.52 2.18
CA LYS A 138 -7.78 16.89 1.90
C LYS A 138 -8.79 17.87 1.30
N ASP A 139 -8.74 19.15 1.68
CA ASP A 139 -9.62 20.19 1.13
C ASP A 139 -9.46 20.36 -0.39
N GLY A 140 -8.32 19.94 -0.96
CA GLY A 140 -8.06 19.95 -2.40
C GLY A 140 -8.68 18.77 -3.17
N PHE A 141 -9.33 17.81 -2.49
CA PHE A 141 -9.88 16.61 -3.13
C PHE A 141 -11.15 16.97 -3.89
N ARG A 142 -11.13 16.79 -5.21
CA ARG A 142 -12.29 17.04 -6.06
C ARG A 142 -13.03 15.74 -6.30
N GLN A 143 -14.24 15.60 -5.77
CA GLN A 143 -15.05 14.41 -5.99
C GLN A 143 -15.35 14.24 -7.48
N VAL A 144 -15.27 13.00 -7.95
CA VAL A 144 -15.53 12.64 -9.36
C VAL A 144 -16.52 11.49 -9.44
N LEU A 145 -17.30 11.43 -10.54
CA LEU A 145 -18.14 10.33 -11.05
C LEU A 145 -18.98 9.54 -10.02
N LYS A 146 -18.34 8.88 -9.05
CA LYS A 146 -18.91 8.02 -8.01
C LYS A 146 -18.56 8.57 -6.61
N PRO A 147 -19.50 8.61 -5.67
CA PRO A 147 -19.22 8.97 -4.27
C PRO A 147 -18.01 8.20 -3.71
N GLY A 148 -17.17 8.91 -2.96
CA GLY A 148 -15.94 8.35 -2.38
C GLY A 148 -14.75 8.27 -3.34
N ASN A 149 -14.85 8.71 -4.59
CA ASN A 149 -13.72 8.78 -5.53
C ASN A 149 -13.34 10.24 -5.80
N PHE A 150 -12.04 10.52 -5.84
CA PHE A 150 -11.50 11.86 -5.89
C PHE A 150 -10.37 11.98 -6.91
N HIS A 151 -10.35 13.11 -7.62
CA HIS A 151 -9.17 13.59 -8.32
C HIS A 151 -8.37 14.52 -7.41
N VAL A 152 -7.05 14.30 -7.36
CA VAL A 152 -6.12 15.06 -6.53
C VAL A 152 -5.00 15.61 -7.42
N GLU A 153 -4.83 16.92 -7.42
CA GLU A 153 -3.86 17.62 -8.27
C GLU A 153 -2.44 17.51 -7.70
N PHE A 154 -2.27 17.84 -6.40
CA PHE A 154 -1.00 17.81 -5.69
C PHE A 154 -0.98 16.64 -4.70
N VAL A 155 -0.81 15.43 -5.24
CA VAL A 155 -0.85 14.18 -4.45
C VAL A 155 0.34 14.04 -3.50
N GLU A 156 1.47 14.66 -3.85
CA GLU A 156 2.69 14.78 -3.06
C GLU A 156 2.51 15.60 -1.77
N ASP A 157 1.54 16.51 -1.76
CA ASP A 157 1.13 17.24 -0.57
C ASP A 157 0.23 16.40 0.33
N CYS A 158 -0.24 15.23 -0.12
CA CYS A 158 -1.12 14.35 0.63
C CYS A 158 -0.36 13.16 1.21
N PHE A 159 0.38 12.44 0.35
CA PHE A 159 0.96 11.13 0.67
C PHE A 159 2.50 11.15 0.60
N PRO A 160 3.19 10.23 1.31
CA PRO A 160 4.64 10.18 1.27
C PRO A 160 5.17 9.83 -0.12
N ALA A 161 6.25 10.52 -0.55
CA ALA A 161 6.84 10.37 -1.88
C ALA A 161 7.23 8.93 -2.26
N ALA A 162 7.60 8.10 -1.27
CA ALA A 162 7.97 6.71 -1.48
C ALA A 162 6.85 5.86 -2.11
N TRP A 163 5.59 6.31 -2.04
CA TRP A 163 4.42 5.57 -2.50
C TRP A 163 3.81 6.10 -3.80
N LEU A 164 4.19 7.31 -4.24
CA LEU A 164 3.52 7.99 -5.36
C LEU A 164 3.77 7.31 -6.71
N GLU A 165 4.91 6.63 -6.84
CA GLU A 165 5.31 5.91 -8.05
C GLU A 165 4.99 4.40 -7.92
N SER A 166 3.95 4.04 -7.15
CA SER A 166 3.55 2.64 -6.98
C SER A 166 2.93 2.13 -8.25
N THR A 167 3.28 0.90 -8.64
CA THR A 167 2.67 0.24 -9.80
C THR A 167 1.40 -0.52 -9.42
N VAL A 168 1.16 -0.66 -8.12
CA VAL A 168 -0.02 -1.31 -7.53
C VAL A 168 -0.79 -0.34 -6.64
N PRO A 169 -2.07 -0.62 -6.29
CA PRO A 169 -2.81 0.23 -5.36
C PRO A 169 -2.13 0.32 -3.99
N VAL A 170 -2.16 1.51 -3.40
CA VAL A 170 -1.61 1.79 -2.05
C VAL A 170 -2.70 2.35 -1.17
N ILE A 171 -2.99 1.66 -0.08
CA ILE A 171 -4.02 2.01 0.88
C ILE A 171 -3.35 2.62 2.12
N PHE A 172 -3.72 3.85 2.46
CA PHE A 172 -3.24 4.52 3.66
C PHE A 172 -4.25 4.38 4.79
N ASP A 173 -3.77 3.91 5.94
CA ASP A 173 -4.52 3.79 7.18
C ASP A 173 -4.08 4.87 8.17
N PHE A 174 -4.96 5.83 8.46
CA PHE A 174 -4.68 6.90 9.43
C PHE A 174 -5.32 6.65 10.80
N LEU A 175 -6.08 5.56 10.98
CA LEU A 175 -6.63 5.18 12.29
C LEU A 175 -5.58 4.49 13.16
N GLY A 176 -4.62 3.81 12.52
CA GLY A 176 -3.61 3.03 13.22
C GLY A 176 -4.24 1.86 13.99
N HIS A 177 -3.72 1.58 15.18
CA HIS A 177 -4.19 0.50 16.07
C HIS A 177 -5.27 0.98 17.07
N GLY A 178 -5.94 2.11 16.81
CA GLY A 178 -7.10 2.57 17.58
C GLY A 178 -6.78 3.24 18.93
N LEU A 179 -5.52 3.52 19.24
CA LEU A 179 -5.14 4.31 20.44
C LEU A 179 -5.06 5.82 20.17
N ILE A 180 -5.36 6.26 18.95
CA ILE A 180 -5.43 7.69 18.63
C ILE A 180 -6.78 8.21 19.13
N SER A 181 -6.73 9.10 20.13
CA SER A 181 -7.89 9.62 20.85
C SER A 181 -8.49 10.90 20.24
N ASP A 182 -8.06 11.31 19.05
CA ASP A 182 -8.70 12.43 18.35
C ASP A 182 -10.04 11.97 17.74
N ASP A 183 -11.11 12.75 17.92
CA ASP A 183 -12.45 12.45 17.39
C ASP A 183 -12.56 12.81 15.90
N LEU A 184 -11.48 12.61 15.14
CA LEU A 184 -11.41 12.97 13.74
C LEU A 184 -11.92 11.79 12.90
N SER A 185 -13.21 11.83 12.55
CA SER A 185 -13.87 10.85 11.69
C SER A 185 -13.16 10.59 10.35
N ILE A 186 -12.37 11.56 9.87
CA ILE A 186 -11.52 11.46 8.68
C ILE A 186 -10.47 10.32 8.75
N ARG A 187 -10.11 9.83 9.95
CA ARG A 187 -9.20 8.69 10.13
C ARG A 187 -9.88 7.34 9.93
N GLN A 188 -11.20 7.27 10.06
CA GLN A 188 -11.96 6.01 10.02
C GLN A 188 -11.89 5.29 8.66
N PRO A 189 -12.05 5.98 7.51
CA PRO A 189 -11.89 5.33 6.22
C PRO A 189 -10.41 5.13 5.89
N LEU A 190 -10.17 4.21 4.95
CA LEU A 190 -8.90 4.02 4.29
C LEU A 190 -8.85 4.87 3.02
N TYR A 191 -7.66 5.33 2.63
CA TYR A 191 -7.48 6.09 1.40
C TYR A 191 -6.62 5.32 0.41
N CYS A 192 -7.24 4.83 -0.67
CA CYS A 192 -6.59 4.05 -1.70
C CYS A 192 -6.15 4.93 -2.86
N LEU A 193 -4.83 5.10 -3.02
CA LEU A 193 -4.20 5.69 -4.19
C LEU A 193 -4.06 4.63 -5.29
N PHE A 194 -4.65 4.87 -6.45
CA PHE A 194 -4.54 3.97 -7.60
C PHE A 194 -3.31 4.29 -8.45
N PRO A 195 -2.66 3.27 -9.06
CA PRO A 195 -1.47 3.44 -9.90
C PRO A 195 -1.85 3.89 -11.32
N ILE A 196 -2.76 4.86 -11.43
CA ILE A 196 -3.20 5.47 -12.67
C ILE A 196 -3.60 6.92 -12.42
N ARG A 197 -3.26 7.78 -13.37
CA ARG A 197 -3.68 9.19 -13.38
C ARG A 197 -4.74 9.40 -14.44
N VAL A 198 -5.67 10.32 -14.19
CA VAL A 198 -6.62 10.80 -15.20
C VAL A 198 -6.21 12.20 -15.63
N GLY A 199 -5.61 12.31 -16.81
CA GLY A 199 -4.81 13.49 -17.17
C GLY A 199 -3.67 13.69 -16.16
N TRP A 200 -3.63 14.85 -15.49
CA TRP A 200 -2.60 15.16 -14.49
C TRP A 200 -3.00 14.73 -13.07
N TYR A 201 -4.29 14.42 -12.85
CA TYR A 201 -4.83 14.15 -11.53
C TYR A 201 -4.53 12.71 -11.08
N ALA A 202 -4.04 12.56 -9.85
CA ALA A 202 -4.05 11.27 -9.16
C ALA A 202 -5.48 10.88 -8.80
N VAL A 203 -5.74 9.56 -8.75
CA VAL A 203 -7.05 9.01 -8.40
C VAL A 203 -6.97 8.38 -7.01
N VAL A 204 -7.83 8.86 -6.11
CA VAL A 204 -7.91 8.38 -4.73
C VAL A 204 -9.34 7.94 -4.42
N ALA A 205 -9.51 6.76 -3.83
CA ALA A 205 -10.78 6.34 -3.26
C ALA A 205 -10.75 6.32 -1.74
N GLU A 206 -11.85 6.75 -1.13
CA GLU A 206 -12.13 6.58 0.28
C GLU A 206 -12.93 5.29 0.47
N ILE A 207 -12.41 4.37 1.28
CA ILE A 207 -12.94 3.02 1.42
C ILE A 207 -13.14 2.72 2.90
N PRO A 208 -14.37 2.41 3.36
CA PRO A 208 -14.58 1.97 4.73
C PRO A 208 -13.73 0.74 5.04
N ARG A 209 -13.03 0.72 6.18
CA ARG A 209 -12.14 -0.40 6.56
C ARG A 209 -12.84 -1.76 6.48
N LYS A 210 -14.06 -1.86 7.01
CA LYS A 210 -14.88 -3.09 6.95
C LYS A 210 -15.22 -3.50 5.52
N ALA A 211 -15.42 -2.54 4.62
CA ALA A 211 -15.72 -2.82 3.21
C ALA A 211 -14.49 -3.37 2.48
N PHE A 212 -13.30 -2.83 2.75
CA PHE A 212 -12.03 -3.38 2.23
C PHE A 212 -11.85 -4.83 2.66
N ILE A 213 -11.87 -5.10 3.97
CA ILE A 213 -11.71 -6.45 4.53
C ILE A 213 -12.74 -7.40 3.91
N LYS A 214 -14.02 -7.02 3.92
CA LYS A 214 -15.10 -7.83 3.33
C LYS A 214 -14.81 -8.17 1.86
N SER A 215 -14.45 -7.17 1.06
CA SER A 215 -14.19 -7.37 -0.38
C SER A 215 -13.00 -8.30 -0.65
N VAL A 216 -11.98 -8.28 0.21
CA VAL A 216 -10.86 -9.21 0.13
C VAL A 216 -11.32 -10.62 0.52
N THR A 217 -11.99 -10.76 1.65
CA THR A 217 -12.45 -12.08 2.15
C THR A 217 -13.47 -12.75 1.23
N SER A 218 -14.24 -11.97 0.47
CA SER A 218 -15.21 -12.49 -0.50
C SER A 218 -14.64 -12.67 -1.91
N GLY A 219 -13.35 -12.40 -2.15
CA GLY A 219 -12.73 -12.47 -3.48
C GLY A 219 -13.23 -11.39 -4.47
N GLU A 220 -13.90 -10.35 -3.98
CA GLU A 220 -14.44 -9.28 -4.83
C GLU A 220 -13.44 -8.15 -5.07
N TRP A 221 -12.39 -8.03 -4.24
CA TRP A 221 -11.41 -6.95 -4.35
C TRP A 221 -10.74 -6.90 -5.73
N LEU A 222 -10.16 -8.02 -6.18
CA LEU A 222 -9.48 -8.11 -7.46
C LEU A 222 -10.37 -7.73 -8.66
N PRO A 223 -11.56 -8.33 -8.86
CA PRO A 223 -12.41 -7.96 -9.99
C PRO A 223 -12.90 -6.51 -9.91
N ARG A 224 -13.20 -5.99 -8.70
CA ARG A 224 -13.61 -4.59 -8.52
C ARG A 224 -12.49 -3.61 -8.90
N VAL A 225 -11.28 -3.81 -8.38
CA VAL A 225 -10.12 -2.97 -8.69
C VAL A 225 -9.78 -3.07 -10.17
N LYS A 226 -9.77 -4.28 -10.75
CA LYS A 226 -9.52 -4.48 -12.18
C LYS A 226 -10.53 -3.73 -13.04
N SER A 227 -11.83 -3.88 -12.75
CA SER A 227 -12.90 -3.18 -13.47
C SER A 227 -12.76 -1.66 -13.37
N TYR A 228 -12.47 -1.14 -12.17
CA TYR A 228 -12.28 0.30 -11.97
C TYR A 228 -11.04 0.83 -12.70
N MET A 229 -9.92 0.10 -12.67
CA MET A 229 -8.71 0.48 -13.41
C MET A 229 -8.95 0.48 -14.93
N GLU A 230 -9.73 -0.45 -15.47
CA GLU A 230 -10.11 -0.43 -16.89
C GLU A 230 -11.03 0.74 -17.25
N GLU A 231 -11.96 1.10 -16.36
CA GLU A 231 -12.79 2.31 -16.51
C GLU A 231 -11.92 3.58 -16.58
N LEU A 232 -10.95 3.73 -15.67
CA LEU A 232 -10.03 4.87 -15.67
C LEU A 232 -9.15 4.92 -16.93
N LYS A 233 -8.69 3.76 -17.44
CA LYS A 233 -7.99 3.67 -18.72
C LYS A 233 -8.87 4.11 -19.88
N GLN A 234 -10.15 3.73 -19.87
CA GLN A 234 -11.10 4.13 -20.90
C GLN A 234 -11.31 5.65 -20.90
N ILE A 235 -11.50 6.25 -19.73
CA ILE A 235 -11.62 7.71 -19.57
C ILE A 235 -10.40 8.42 -20.15
N ASN A 236 -9.19 7.92 -19.90
CA ASN A 236 -7.97 8.48 -20.49
C ASN A 236 -7.94 8.38 -22.02
N ARG A 237 -8.31 7.22 -22.58
CA ARG A 237 -8.38 7.04 -24.05
C ARG A 237 -9.34 8.04 -24.69
N GLU A 238 -10.51 8.26 -24.07
CA GLU A 238 -11.50 9.21 -24.55
C GLU A 238 -11.00 10.66 -24.48
N ARG A 239 -10.37 11.05 -23.37
CA ARG A 239 -9.73 12.36 -23.20
C ARG A 239 -8.64 12.61 -24.24
N ASP A 240 -7.76 11.63 -24.46
CA ASP A 240 -6.69 11.73 -25.46
C ASP A 240 -7.25 11.85 -26.88
N ALA A 241 -8.30 11.11 -27.20
CA ALA A 241 -8.98 11.20 -28.48
C ALA A 241 -9.65 12.58 -28.69
N GLU A 242 -10.28 13.12 -27.65
CA GLU A 242 -10.88 14.45 -27.69
C GLU A 242 -9.83 15.56 -27.85
N MET A 243 -8.72 15.50 -27.10
CA MET A 243 -7.60 16.44 -27.23
C MET A 243 -7.01 16.41 -28.64
N LYS A 244 -6.84 15.22 -29.24
CA LYS A 244 -6.39 15.07 -30.64
C LYS A 244 -7.38 15.67 -31.64
N LYS A 245 -8.69 15.52 -31.42
CA LYS A 245 -9.74 16.14 -32.25
C LYS A 245 -9.70 17.67 -32.13
N GLN A 246 -9.54 18.21 -30.92
CA GLN A 246 -9.44 19.65 -30.70
C GLN A 246 -8.16 20.24 -31.33
N GLN A 247 -7.01 19.56 -31.23
CA GLN A 247 -5.79 19.98 -31.91
C GLN A 247 -5.96 20.02 -33.44
N ARG A 248 -6.60 19.01 -34.03
CA ARG A 248 -6.89 18.99 -35.48
C ARG A 248 -7.84 20.12 -35.91
N ARG A 249 -8.78 20.53 -35.05
CA ARG A 249 -9.69 21.66 -35.29
C ARG A 249 -9.01 23.02 -35.05
N GLY A 250 -8.04 23.09 -34.15
CA GLY A 250 -7.29 24.30 -33.76
C GLY A 250 -6.10 24.66 -34.66
N SER A 251 -5.73 23.82 -35.63
CA SER A 251 -4.66 24.11 -36.61
C SER A 251 -5.01 25.23 -37.62
N GLY A 252 -6.17 25.88 -37.49
CA GLY A 252 -6.53 27.10 -38.22
C GLY A 252 -6.11 28.37 -37.47
N ARG A 253 -4.89 28.85 -37.72
CA ARG A 253 -4.32 30.19 -37.42
C ARG A 253 -4.39 30.70 -35.96
N ILE A 254 -3.24 30.74 -35.28
CA ILE A 254 -2.91 31.80 -34.30
C ILE A 254 -1.44 32.21 -34.48
N PHE A 255 -1.20 33.44 -34.93
CA PHE A 255 0.11 34.09 -34.87
C PHE A 255 0.45 34.38 -33.40
N PHE A 256 1.46 33.70 -32.85
CA PHE A 256 1.98 34.03 -31.53
C PHE A 256 2.84 35.29 -31.58
N ARG A 257 2.37 36.38 -30.96
CA ARG A 257 3.26 37.46 -30.48
C ARG A 257 3.89 37.00 -29.16
N PRO A 258 5.21 37.08 -28.98
CA PRO A 258 5.86 36.58 -27.76
C PRO A 258 5.59 37.52 -26.58
N VAL A 259 4.96 36.99 -25.53
CA VAL A 259 4.86 37.66 -24.23
C VAL A 259 6.14 37.35 -23.45
N ARG A 260 6.89 38.40 -23.08
CA ARG A 260 8.08 38.31 -22.23
C ARG A 260 7.70 37.78 -20.85
N TYR A 261 8.28 36.64 -20.46
CA TYR A 261 8.21 36.12 -19.09
C TYR A 261 9.00 37.03 -18.14
N VAL A 262 8.32 37.63 -17.17
CA VAL A 262 8.97 38.27 -16.01
C VAL A 262 9.29 37.16 -14.99
N ARG A 263 10.57 36.84 -14.81
CA ARG A 263 11.04 35.91 -13.78
C ARG A 263 10.83 36.52 -12.38
N TYR A 264 9.98 35.90 -11.57
CA TYR A 264 9.90 36.19 -10.14
C TYR A 264 11.08 35.51 -9.43
N VAL A 265 12.07 36.30 -9.02
CA VAL A 265 13.20 35.85 -8.20
C VAL A 265 12.75 35.84 -6.73
N ARG A 266 12.63 34.65 -6.12
CA ARG A 266 12.46 34.50 -4.67
C ARG A 266 13.74 34.95 -3.96
N ARG A 267 13.71 36.11 -3.29
CA ARG A 267 14.77 36.54 -2.35
C ARG A 267 14.79 35.60 -1.13
N ARG A 268 15.90 34.89 -0.92
CA ARG A 268 16.24 34.29 0.38
C ARG A 268 16.57 35.43 1.35
N ARG A 269 15.91 35.45 2.51
CA ARG A 269 16.37 36.28 3.64
C ARG A 269 17.43 35.49 4.40
N PHE A 270 18.59 36.11 4.59
CA PHE A 270 19.52 35.80 5.66
C PHE A 270 18.91 36.25 7.00
#